data_AF-A0A8C8YNP7-F1
#
_entry.id   AF-A0A8C8YNP7-F1
#
_cell.length_a   1.000
_cell.length_b   1.000
_cell.length_c   1.000
_cell.angle_alpha   90.00
_cell.angle_beta   90.00
_cell.angle_gamma   90.00
#
_symmetry.space_group_name_H-M   'P 1'
#
loop_
_entity.id
_entity.type
_entity.pdbx_description
1 polymer ?
#
loop_
_entity_poly.entity_id
_entity_poly.type
_entity_poly.pdbx_seq_one_letter_code
_entity_poly.pdbx_strand_id
1 'polypeptide(L)'
;VLGLQAWAIAPGPLSLLIKEISKVQRSSEFQVLSLYSVPEGQSKYVEEPRTQLEESISQLRHHCEPYTRWFQETYSRTKPKMQTLVQWGLDSYEYLENAPPGFFPRLGVIGFAGLIGLLLARGSKVKKLVYPPGFMGVAASIYYPQQAITFVQVSGEKLYDWGLRGYIVIEDLWKGSFQKVRNIFFITFLLV
;
A
#
# COMPACT_ATOMS: atom_id res chain seq x y z
N VAL A 1 14.57 -29.89 62.27
CA VAL A 1 13.93 -29.57 60.97
C VAL A 1 14.29 -28.12 60.65
N LEU A 2 15.54 -27.83 60.31
CA LEU A 2 16.05 -27.67 58.93
C LEU A 2 15.10 -26.84 58.06
N GLY A 3 15.51 -25.63 57.67
CA GLY A 3 14.82 -24.91 56.60
C GLY A 3 14.96 -23.40 56.49
N LEU A 4 16.17 -22.85 56.63
CA LEU A 4 16.60 -21.59 56.02
C LEU A 4 15.87 -20.28 56.42
N GLN A 5 16.34 -19.66 57.49
CA GLN A 5 16.71 -18.25 57.39
C GLN A 5 18.06 -18.15 56.69
N ALA A 6 18.12 -17.57 55.48
CA ALA A 6 19.33 -17.03 54.87
C ALA A 6 19.00 -16.38 53.51
N TRP A 7 18.69 -15.08 53.49
CA TRP A 7 19.48 -14.06 52.77
C TRP A 7 18.78 -12.70 52.81
N ALA A 8 19.28 -11.84 53.69
CA ALA A 8 19.29 -10.41 53.45
C ALA A 8 20.35 -10.10 52.35
N ILE A 9 20.14 -8.98 51.65
CA ILE A 9 21.10 -8.27 50.78
C ILE A 9 21.33 -8.89 49.40
N ALA A 10 20.62 -8.37 48.38
CA ALA A 10 21.24 -7.99 47.10
C ALA A 10 20.23 -7.26 46.19
N PRO A 11 20.32 -5.94 45.98
CA PRO A 11 19.84 -5.32 44.74
C PRO A 11 20.83 -5.69 43.62
N GLY A 12 20.90 -6.98 43.28
CA GLY A 12 21.97 -7.56 42.46
C GLY A 12 21.58 -7.82 41.01
N PRO A 13 20.50 -8.56 40.70
CA PRO A 13 20.35 -9.06 39.33
C PRO A 13 19.78 -8.03 38.34
N LEU A 14 18.81 -7.23 38.80
CA LEU A 14 18.07 -6.32 37.91
C LEU A 14 18.81 -4.99 37.67
N SER A 15 19.56 -4.51 38.67
CA SER A 15 20.44 -3.34 38.54
C SER A 15 21.67 -3.66 37.68
N LEU A 16 22.23 -4.87 37.77
CA LEU A 16 23.30 -5.32 36.89
C LEU A 16 22.83 -5.48 35.45
N LEU A 17 21.61 -6.01 35.22
CA LEU A 17 21.07 -6.10 33.87
C LEU A 17 20.82 -4.73 33.24
N ILE A 18 20.25 -3.78 33.99
CA ILE A 18 20.05 -2.41 33.49
C ILE A 18 21.39 -1.72 33.24
N LYS A 19 22.40 -1.97 34.08
CA LYS A 19 23.75 -1.42 33.90
C LYS A 19 24.46 -2.04 32.71
N GLU A 20 24.36 -3.35 32.49
CA GLU A 20 24.89 -4.03 31.30
C GLU A 20 24.19 -3.57 30.02
N ILE A 21 22.86 -3.48 30.01
CA ILE A 21 22.11 -2.98 28.85
C ILE A 21 22.48 -1.51 28.57
N SER A 22 22.63 -0.67 29.61
CA SER A 22 23.08 0.71 29.44
C SER A 22 24.53 0.83 28.95
N LYS A 23 25.40 -0.11 29.33
CA LYS A 23 26.82 -0.14 28.95
C LYS A 23 26.98 -0.66 27.51
N VAL A 24 26.20 -1.67 27.11
CA VAL A 24 26.13 -2.18 25.75
C VAL A 24 25.58 -1.11 24.81
N GLN A 25 24.50 -0.43 25.19
CA GLN A 25 23.90 0.64 24.39
C GLN A 25 24.81 1.87 24.28
N ARG A 26 25.57 2.18 25.35
CA ARG A 26 26.61 3.22 25.31
C ARG A 26 27.82 2.77 24.48
N SER A 27 28.18 1.50 24.47
CA SER A 27 29.27 0.96 23.64
C SER A 27 28.92 0.96 22.14
N SER A 28 27.66 0.72 21.78
CA SER A 28 27.21 0.77 20.38
C SER A 28 27.13 2.21 19.87
N GLU A 29 26.64 3.16 20.69
CA GLU A 29 26.64 4.58 20.29
C GLU A 29 28.05 5.19 20.26
N PHE A 30 28.95 4.84 21.20
CA PHE A 30 30.34 5.30 21.16
C PHE A 30 31.14 4.69 20.00
N GLN A 31 30.83 3.48 19.52
CA GLN A 31 31.45 2.95 18.29
C GLN A 31 30.97 3.67 17.03
N VAL A 32 29.74 4.19 17.02
CA VAL A 32 29.20 5.01 15.92
C VAL A 32 29.73 6.45 15.99
N LEU A 33 30.00 6.99 17.18
CA LEU A 33 30.60 8.33 17.35
C LEU A 33 32.14 8.35 17.26
N SER A 34 32.85 7.27 17.61
CA SER A 34 34.32 7.17 17.50
C SER A 34 34.80 7.00 16.05
N LEU A 35 33.89 6.78 15.09
CA LEU A 35 34.20 6.76 13.66
C LEU A 35 34.43 8.17 13.07
N TYR A 36 34.22 9.23 13.85
CA TYR A 36 34.49 10.62 13.43
C TYR A 36 35.68 11.28 14.14
N SER A 37 36.38 10.58 15.05
CA SER A 37 37.66 11.08 15.55
C SER A 37 38.75 10.78 14.52
N VAL A 38 38.96 11.72 13.61
CA VAL A 38 40.09 11.74 12.68
C VAL A 38 41.38 11.67 13.51
N PRO A 39 42.20 10.60 13.40
CA PRO A 39 43.56 10.65 13.89
C PRO A 39 44.33 11.59 12.96
N GLU A 40 44.86 12.69 13.50
CA GLU A 40 45.88 13.49 12.84
C GLU A 40 47.14 12.63 12.68
N GLY A 41 47.20 11.87 11.59
CA GLY A 41 48.27 10.93 11.31
C GLY A 41 48.38 10.73 9.81
N GLN A 42 49.15 11.61 9.17
CA GLN A 42 49.68 11.57 7.81
C GLN A 42 49.53 10.22 7.07
N SER A 43 48.34 9.93 6.54
CA SER A 43 48.19 8.93 5.48
C SER A 43 48.23 9.67 4.16
N LYS A 44 49.40 9.62 3.54
CA LYS A 44 49.64 9.98 2.15
C LYS A 44 48.48 9.45 1.31
N TYR A 45 47.62 10.35 0.84
CA TYR A 45 46.55 10.04 -0.11
C TYR A 45 47.24 9.58 -1.39
N VAL A 46 47.39 8.26 -1.53
CA VAL A 46 47.74 7.65 -2.80
C VAL A 46 46.45 7.74 -3.60
N GLU A 47 46.45 8.59 -4.63
CA GLU A 47 45.47 8.53 -5.70
C GLU A 47 45.59 7.15 -6.34
N GLU A 48 44.80 6.20 -5.82
CA GLU A 48 44.65 4.88 -6.42
C GLU A 48 44.10 5.06 -7.85
N PRO A 49 44.72 4.43 -8.86
CA PRO A 49 44.49 4.74 -10.26
C PRO A 49 43.03 4.47 -10.65
N ARG A 50 42.43 5.44 -11.36
CA ARG A 50 41.03 5.45 -11.84
C ARG A 50 40.57 4.07 -12.29
N THR A 51 39.79 3.42 -11.44
CA THR A 51 39.25 2.09 -11.71
C THR A 51 37.88 2.25 -12.36
N GLN A 52 37.60 1.49 -13.42
CA GLN A 52 36.36 1.57 -14.22
C GLN A 52 35.06 1.44 -13.39
N LEU A 53 35.16 0.88 -12.18
CA LEU A 53 34.08 0.78 -11.20
C LEU A 53 33.72 2.12 -10.57
N GLU A 54 34.70 2.98 -10.23
CA GLU A 54 34.39 4.31 -9.70
C GLU A 54 33.77 5.22 -10.77
N GLU A 55 34.23 5.10 -12.01
CA GLU A 55 33.70 5.90 -13.11
C GLU A 55 32.27 5.48 -13.46
N SER A 56 31.96 4.17 -13.44
CA SER A 56 30.58 3.67 -13.64
C SER A 56 29.65 4.00 -12.47
N ILE A 57 30.13 3.93 -11.21
CA ILE A 57 29.36 4.36 -10.03
C ILE A 57 29.13 5.88 -10.05
N SER A 58 30.11 6.65 -10.48
CA SER A 58 30.01 8.11 -10.62
C SER A 58 29.05 8.50 -11.74
N GLN A 59 29.09 7.82 -12.89
CA GLN A 59 28.14 8.00 -13.98
C GLN A 59 26.70 7.63 -13.57
N LEU A 60 26.52 6.51 -12.85
CA LEU A 60 25.22 6.11 -12.30
C LEU A 60 24.67 7.16 -11.33
N ARG A 61 25.52 7.68 -10.43
CA ARG A 61 25.12 8.72 -9.48
C ARG A 61 24.69 10.00 -10.19
N HIS A 62 25.46 10.45 -11.19
CA HIS A 62 25.10 11.62 -11.99
C HIS A 62 23.81 11.42 -12.80
N HIS A 63 23.51 10.19 -13.24
CA HIS A 63 22.27 9.90 -13.96
C HIS A 63 21.06 9.77 -13.01
N CYS A 64 21.27 9.30 -11.78
CA CYS A 64 20.22 9.21 -10.76
C CYS A 64 19.89 10.56 -10.10
N GLU A 65 20.86 11.48 -10.00
CA GLU A 65 20.69 12.81 -9.41
C GLU A 65 19.49 13.61 -9.97
N PRO A 66 19.29 13.72 -11.30
CA PRO A 66 18.12 14.41 -11.85
C PRO A 66 16.80 13.68 -11.56
N TYR A 67 16.81 12.34 -11.49
CA TYR A 67 15.62 11.55 -11.18
C TYR A 67 15.18 11.73 -9.72
N THR A 68 16.14 11.74 -8.79
CA THR A 68 15.87 12.00 -7.37
C THR A 68 15.29 13.41 -7.16
N ARG A 69 15.81 14.42 -7.86
CA ARG A 69 15.24 15.78 -7.84
C ARG A 69 13.81 15.83 -8.35
N TRP A 70 13.54 15.22 -9.52
CA TRP A 70 12.20 15.21 -10.11
C TRP A 70 11.18 14.52 -9.20
N PHE A 71 11.59 13.40 -8.57
CA PHE A 71 10.74 12.69 -7.63
C PHE A 71 10.47 13.51 -6.36
N GLN A 72 11.49 14.17 -5.79
CA GLN A 72 11.33 15.06 -4.64
C GLN A 72 10.41 16.26 -4.95
N GLU A 73 10.55 16.87 -6.13
CA GLU A 73 9.72 18.00 -6.54
C GLU A 73 8.27 17.58 -6.79
N THR A 74 8.06 16.45 -7.46
CA THR A 74 6.71 15.90 -7.71
C THR A 74 6.04 15.46 -6.40
N TYR A 75 6.79 14.83 -5.51
CA TYR A 75 6.31 14.42 -4.20
C TYR A 75 5.95 15.63 -3.34
N SER A 76 6.79 16.66 -3.27
CA SER A 76 6.51 17.88 -2.51
C SER A 76 5.30 18.66 -3.07
N ARG A 77 5.09 18.68 -4.39
CA ARG A 77 3.88 19.26 -5.00
C ARG A 77 2.61 18.45 -4.75
N THR A 78 2.72 17.14 -4.65
CA THR A 78 1.57 16.24 -4.50
C THR A 78 1.21 15.98 -3.03
N LYS A 79 2.18 16.07 -2.12
CA LYS A 79 2.00 15.94 -0.67
C LYS A 79 0.88 16.82 -0.11
N PRO A 80 0.80 18.14 -0.41
CA PRO A 80 -0.31 18.95 0.09
C PRO A 80 -1.65 18.54 -0.50
N LYS A 81 -1.71 18.15 -1.79
CA LYS A 81 -2.95 17.68 -2.42
C LYS A 81 -3.46 16.39 -1.77
N MET A 82 -2.56 15.47 -1.46
CA MET A 82 -2.90 14.22 -0.77
C MET A 82 -3.35 14.49 0.66
N GLN A 83 -2.68 15.40 1.38
CA GLN A 83 -3.12 15.83 2.71
C GLN A 83 -4.51 16.49 2.66
N THR A 84 -4.77 17.36 1.69
CA THR A 84 -6.10 17.98 1.50
C THR A 84 -7.16 16.94 1.14
N LEU A 85 -6.82 15.94 0.32
CA LEU A 85 -7.76 14.87 -0.06
C LEU A 85 -8.07 13.96 1.13
N VAL A 86 -7.05 13.62 1.93
CA VAL A 86 -7.20 12.84 3.17
C VAL A 86 -8.02 13.62 4.19
N GLN A 87 -7.76 14.91 4.36
CA GLN A 87 -8.52 15.77 5.26
C GLN A 87 -9.97 15.88 4.79
N TRP A 88 -10.20 16.16 3.51
CA TRP A 88 -11.54 16.20 2.91
C TRP A 88 -12.28 14.85 3.04
N GLY A 89 -11.54 13.74 2.94
CA GLY A 89 -12.07 12.39 3.13
C GLY A 89 -12.44 12.11 4.57
N LEU A 90 -11.60 12.51 5.54
CA LEU A 90 -11.86 12.38 6.97
C LEU A 90 -13.03 13.26 7.41
N ASP A 91 -13.07 14.51 6.95
CA ASP A 91 -14.18 15.43 7.19
C ASP A 91 -15.47 14.82 6.62
N SER A 92 -15.43 14.32 5.37
CA SER A 92 -16.58 13.64 4.76
C SER A 92 -16.99 12.38 5.52
N TYR A 93 -16.03 11.63 6.09
CA TYR A 93 -16.29 10.43 6.88
C TYR A 93 -16.94 10.76 8.22
N GLU A 94 -16.46 11.78 8.94
CA GLU A 94 -17.05 12.26 10.19
C GLU A 94 -18.48 12.80 9.96
N TYR A 95 -18.73 13.41 8.81
CA TYR A 95 -20.08 13.78 8.35
C TYR A 95 -20.97 12.57 8.04
N LEU A 96 -20.39 11.46 7.54
CA LEU A 96 -21.11 10.22 7.26
C LEU A 96 -21.36 9.39 8.52
N GLU A 97 -20.46 9.45 9.50
CA GLU A 97 -20.56 8.76 10.79
C GLU A 97 -21.69 9.35 11.66
N ASN A 98 -21.90 10.67 11.58
CA ASN A 98 -22.99 11.37 12.28
C ASN A 98 -24.32 11.41 11.49
N ALA A 99 -24.43 10.68 10.37
CA ALA A 99 -25.57 10.81 9.49
C ALA A 99 -26.82 10.07 10.00
N PRO A 100 -28.02 10.70 9.98
CA PRO A 100 -29.26 10.04 10.37
C PRO A 100 -29.57 8.84 9.45
N PRO A 101 -30.31 7.81 9.92
CA PRO A 101 -30.41 6.46 9.34
C PRO A 101 -31.03 6.33 7.93
N GLY A 102 -31.08 7.39 7.13
CA GLY A 102 -31.53 7.40 5.74
C GLY A 102 -30.55 8.05 4.75
N PHE A 103 -29.32 8.39 5.15
CA PHE A 103 -28.38 9.14 4.30
C PHE A 103 -27.67 8.25 3.26
N PHE A 104 -27.21 7.05 3.64
CA PHE A 104 -26.55 6.12 2.72
C PHE A 104 -27.43 5.65 1.55
N PRO A 105 -28.72 5.29 1.74
CA PRO A 105 -29.61 4.99 0.63
C PRO A 105 -29.80 6.17 -0.32
N ARG A 106 -29.88 7.40 0.20
CA ARG A 106 -30.06 8.62 -0.62
C ARG A 106 -28.78 8.98 -1.39
N LEU A 107 -27.63 8.98 -0.73
CA LEU A 107 -26.33 9.16 -1.37
C LEU A 107 -26.05 8.08 -2.41
N GLY A 108 -26.39 6.83 -2.09
CA GLY A 108 -26.31 5.71 -3.02
C GLY A 108 -27.14 6.00 -4.26
N VAL A 109 -28.43 6.29 -4.11
CA VAL A 109 -29.31 6.59 -5.25
C VAL A 109 -28.83 7.80 -6.05
N ILE A 110 -28.38 8.89 -5.41
CA ILE A 110 -27.80 10.06 -6.08
C ILE A 110 -26.51 9.69 -6.84
N GLY A 111 -25.63 8.91 -6.23
CA GLY A 111 -24.37 8.47 -6.84
C GLY A 111 -24.60 7.52 -8.01
N PHE A 112 -25.51 6.55 -7.86
CA PHE A 112 -25.91 5.64 -8.92
C PHE A 112 -26.61 6.39 -10.06
N ALA A 113 -27.50 7.34 -9.76
CA ALA A 113 -28.15 8.18 -10.77
C ALA A 113 -27.13 9.03 -11.53
N GLY A 114 -26.14 9.59 -10.83
CA GLY A 114 -25.04 10.34 -11.44
C GLY A 114 -24.15 9.48 -12.33
N LEU A 115 -23.80 8.26 -11.89
CA LEU A 115 -22.98 7.33 -12.66
C LEU A 115 -23.72 6.83 -13.92
N ILE A 116 -25.00 6.46 -13.77
CA ILE A 116 -25.87 6.09 -14.89
C ILE A 116 -26.02 7.27 -15.85
N GLY A 117 -26.20 8.49 -15.33
CA GLY A 117 -26.27 9.72 -16.12
C GLY A 117 -24.98 10.00 -16.90
N LEU A 118 -23.81 9.78 -16.29
CA LEU A 118 -22.51 9.95 -16.93
C LEU A 118 -22.27 8.90 -18.02
N LEU A 119 -22.66 7.65 -17.78
CA LEU A 119 -22.61 6.57 -18.77
C LEU A 119 -23.55 6.85 -19.96
N LEU A 120 -24.72 7.44 -19.71
CA LEU A 120 -25.63 7.89 -20.76
C LEU A 120 -25.08 9.10 -21.53
N ALA A 121 -24.48 10.06 -20.83
CA ALA A 121 -23.93 11.28 -21.42
C ALA A 121 -22.73 11.01 -22.34
N ARG A 122 -21.92 9.99 -22.02
CA ARG A 122 -20.71 9.62 -22.78
C ARG A 122 -20.98 8.66 -23.95
N GLY A 123 -22.21 8.55 -24.48
CA GLY A 123 -22.57 7.49 -25.42
C GLY A 123 -23.40 7.89 -26.65
N SER A 124 -22.77 7.88 -27.84
CA SER A 124 -23.49 7.90 -29.14
C SER A 124 -24.14 6.53 -29.48
N LYS A 125 -23.72 5.43 -28.83
CA LYS A 125 -24.21 4.07 -29.16
C LYS A 125 -24.60 3.20 -27.94
N VAL A 126 -24.00 3.41 -26.76
CA VAL A 126 -24.37 2.68 -25.51
C VAL A 126 -25.83 2.92 -25.12
N LYS A 127 -26.33 4.14 -25.31
CA LYS A 127 -27.75 4.48 -25.12
C LYS A 127 -28.71 3.65 -25.98
N LYS A 128 -28.28 3.16 -27.15
CA LYS A 128 -29.14 2.35 -28.04
C LYS A 128 -29.20 0.88 -27.62
N LEU A 129 -28.18 0.41 -26.90
CA LEU A 129 -28.07 -0.99 -26.47
C LEU A 129 -28.59 -1.20 -25.05
N VAL A 130 -28.33 -0.26 -24.14
CA VAL A 130 -28.65 -0.43 -22.71
C VAL A 130 -30.07 0.07 -22.38
N TYR A 131 -30.55 1.09 -23.09
CA TYR A 131 -31.86 1.69 -22.80
C TYR A 131 -33.03 0.72 -23.02
N PRO A 132 -33.15 -0.02 -24.16
CA PRO A 132 -34.28 -0.92 -24.36
C PRO A 132 -34.33 -2.14 -23.39
N PRO A 133 -33.26 -2.94 -23.21
CA PRO A 133 -33.30 -4.07 -22.30
C PRO A 133 -33.33 -3.63 -20.83
N GLY A 134 -32.67 -2.52 -20.48
CA GLY A 134 -32.72 -1.96 -19.13
C GLY A 134 -34.12 -1.48 -18.77
N PHE A 135 -34.78 -0.74 -19.67
CA PHE A 135 -36.14 -0.24 -19.42
C PHE A 135 -37.17 -1.37 -19.41
N MET A 136 -37.04 -2.34 -20.32
CA MET A 136 -37.94 -3.50 -20.38
C MET A 136 -37.78 -4.41 -19.15
N GLY A 137 -36.55 -4.58 -18.65
CA GLY A 137 -36.28 -5.31 -17.39
C GLY A 137 -36.83 -4.60 -16.16
N VAL A 138 -36.65 -3.28 -16.06
CA VAL A 138 -37.19 -2.48 -14.94
C VAL A 138 -38.73 -2.45 -14.97
N ALA A 139 -39.33 -2.26 -16.15
CA ALA A 139 -40.78 -2.28 -16.31
C ALA A 139 -41.39 -3.64 -15.96
N ALA A 140 -40.76 -4.74 -16.42
CA ALA A 140 -41.18 -6.10 -16.06
C ALA A 140 -41.04 -6.36 -14.55
N SER A 141 -39.99 -5.84 -13.91
CA SER A 141 -39.79 -5.97 -12.46
C SER A 141 -40.82 -5.22 -11.63
N ILE A 142 -41.25 -4.04 -12.09
CA ILE A 142 -42.27 -3.23 -11.39
C ILE A 142 -43.65 -3.86 -11.55
N TYR A 143 -43.95 -4.41 -12.74
CA TYR A 143 -45.27 -4.98 -13.05
C TYR A 143 -45.47 -6.39 -12.46
N TYR A 144 -44.41 -7.20 -12.32
CA TYR A 144 -44.46 -8.54 -11.71
C TYR A 144 -43.30 -8.79 -10.72
N PRO A 145 -43.37 -8.24 -9.50
CA PRO A 145 -42.28 -8.32 -8.51
C PRO A 145 -41.97 -9.76 -8.08
N GLN A 146 -42.96 -10.65 -8.06
CA GLN A 146 -42.77 -12.06 -7.68
C GLN A 146 -41.88 -12.83 -8.67
N GLN A 147 -41.96 -12.50 -9.96
CA GLN A 147 -41.15 -13.13 -11.01
C GLN A 147 -39.73 -12.56 -11.02
N ALA A 148 -39.56 -11.29 -10.65
CA ALA A 148 -38.24 -10.67 -10.52
C ALA A 148 -37.45 -11.27 -9.36
N ILE A 149 -38.08 -11.54 -8.21
CA ILE A 149 -37.40 -12.13 -7.05
C ILE A 149 -36.89 -13.54 -7.37
N THR A 150 -37.72 -14.40 -7.96
CA THR A 150 -37.30 -15.76 -8.32
C THR A 150 -36.24 -15.75 -9.42
N PHE A 151 -36.36 -14.86 -10.40
CA PHE A 151 -35.33 -14.67 -11.42
C PHE A 151 -34.00 -14.17 -10.84
N VAL A 152 -34.04 -13.25 -9.87
CA VAL A 152 -32.85 -12.74 -9.17
C VAL A 152 -32.21 -13.81 -8.31
N GLN A 153 -32.97 -14.68 -7.65
CA GLN A 153 -32.40 -15.80 -6.90
C GLN A 153 -31.69 -16.79 -7.82
N VAL A 154 -32.38 -17.24 -8.87
CA VAL A 154 -31.82 -18.21 -9.83
C VAL A 154 -30.64 -17.64 -10.61
N SER A 155 -30.73 -16.37 -11.02
CA SER A 155 -29.64 -15.68 -11.71
C SER A 155 -28.51 -15.30 -10.77
N GLY A 156 -28.82 -14.98 -9.51
CA GLY A 156 -27.86 -14.58 -8.49
C GLY A 156 -26.87 -15.69 -8.15
N GLU A 157 -27.35 -16.93 -8.02
CA GLU A 157 -26.46 -18.08 -7.81
C GLU A 157 -25.52 -18.30 -9.00
N LYS A 158 -26.03 -18.21 -10.23
CA LYS A 158 -25.22 -18.35 -11.44
C LYS A 158 -24.21 -17.22 -11.62
N LEU A 159 -24.60 -15.99 -11.28
CA LEU A 159 -23.72 -14.83 -11.32
C LEU A 159 -22.62 -14.94 -10.25
N TYR A 160 -22.95 -15.47 -9.08
CA TYR A 160 -22.00 -15.72 -7.99
C TYR A 160 -20.95 -16.76 -8.39
N ASP A 161 -21.38 -17.90 -8.95
CA ASP A 161 -20.47 -18.93 -9.45
C ASP A 161 -19.57 -18.41 -10.58
N TRP A 162 -20.14 -17.64 -11.52
CA TRP A 162 -19.37 -17.08 -12.63
C TRP A 162 -18.40 -15.99 -12.16
N GLY A 163 -18.81 -15.18 -11.19
CA GLY A 163 -17.98 -14.17 -10.53
C GLY A 163 -16.82 -14.80 -9.75
N LEU A 164 -17.08 -15.85 -8.99
CA LEU A 164 -16.05 -16.60 -8.27
C LEU A 164 -15.06 -17.25 -9.25
N ARG A 165 -15.56 -17.84 -10.34
CA ARG A 165 -14.71 -18.41 -11.39
C ARG A 165 -13.87 -17.33 -12.09
N GLY A 166 -14.43 -16.16 -12.33
CA GLY A 166 -13.72 -15.01 -12.89
C GLY A 166 -12.62 -14.51 -11.95
N TYR A 167 -12.91 -14.42 -10.64
CA TYR A 167 -11.95 -14.02 -9.63
C TYR A 167 -10.77 -15.00 -9.57
N ILE A 168 -11.03 -16.31 -9.53
CA ILE A 168 -9.99 -17.34 -9.51
C ILE A 168 -9.11 -17.25 -10.76
N VAL A 169 -9.69 -17.05 -11.95
CA VAL A 169 -8.92 -16.91 -13.20
C VAL A 169 -8.02 -15.67 -13.16
N ILE A 170 -8.51 -14.55 -12.64
CA ILE A 170 -7.71 -13.32 -12.51
C ILE A 170 -6.59 -13.51 -11.48
N GLU A 171 -6.89 -14.16 -10.35
CA GLU A 171 -5.91 -14.48 -9.32
C GLU A 171 -4.79 -15.37 -9.85
N ASP A 172 -5.14 -16.41 -10.61
CA ASP A 172 -4.16 -17.31 -11.24
C ASP A 172 -3.30 -16.60 -12.30
N LEU A 173 -3.90 -15.75 -13.13
CA LEU A 173 -3.15 -14.93 -14.09
C LEU A 173 -2.19 -13.97 -13.38
N TRP A 174 -2.62 -13.34 -12.30
CA TRP A 174 -1.77 -12.46 -11.51
C TRP A 174 -0.62 -13.23 -10.85
N LYS A 175 -0.90 -14.34 -10.15
CA LYS A 175 0.16 -15.18 -9.55
C LYS A 175 1.15 -15.69 -10.59
N GLY A 176 0.66 -16.12 -11.77
CA GLY A 176 1.51 -16.55 -12.88
C GLY A 176 2.44 -15.43 -13.38
N SER A 177 1.93 -14.20 -13.48
CA SER A 177 2.77 -13.04 -13.86
C SER A 177 3.85 -12.74 -12.81
N PHE A 178 3.54 -12.87 -11.52
CA PHE A 178 4.48 -12.63 -10.42
C PHE A 178 5.59 -13.70 -10.37
N GLN A 179 5.24 -14.97 -10.60
CA GLN A 179 6.20 -16.07 -10.70
C GLN A 179 7.17 -15.88 -11.87
N LYS A 180 6.67 -15.41 -13.02
CA LYS A 180 7.49 -15.16 -14.20
C LYS A 180 8.48 -14.02 -13.98
N VAL A 181 8.04 -12.91 -13.37
CA VAL A 181 8.93 -11.79 -13.01
C VAL A 181 10.00 -12.22 -11.99
N ARG A 182 9.62 -13.01 -10.98
CA ARG A 182 10.54 -13.54 -9.98
C ARG A 182 11.61 -14.44 -10.59
N ASN A 183 11.24 -15.34 -11.51
CA ASN A 183 12.20 -16.23 -12.17
C ASN A 183 13.17 -15.45 -13.09
N ILE A 184 12.69 -14.42 -13.78
CA ILE A 184 13.56 -13.55 -14.59
C ILE A 184 14.55 -12.82 -13.68
N PHE A 185 14.08 -12.24 -12.57
CA PHE A 185 14.93 -11.55 -11.61
C PHE A 185 15.98 -12.48 -10.98
N PHE A 186 15.60 -13.73 -10.66
CA PHE A 186 16.50 -14.72 -10.08
C PHE A 186 17.56 -15.20 -11.08
N ILE A 187 17.20 -15.40 -12.35
CA ILE A 187 18.16 -15.76 -13.42
C ILE A 187 19.13 -14.61 -13.69
N THR A 188 18.65 -13.37 -13.76
CA THR A 188 19.52 -12.20 -13.95
C THR A 188 20.46 -11.98 -12.76
N PHE A 189 20.01 -12.24 -11.52
CA PHE A 189 20.84 -12.14 -10.33
C PHE A 189 21.87 -13.27 -10.19
N LEU A 190 21.60 -14.46 -10.73
CA LEU A 190 22.56 -15.58 -10.74
C LEU A 190 23.64 -15.43 -11.83
N LEU A 191 23.38 -14.61 -12.86
CA LEU A 191 24.25 -14.43 -14.03
C LEU A 191 25.16 -13.20 -13.89
N VAL A 192 24.98 -12.39 -12.84
CA VAL A 192 25.82 -11.26 -12.42
C VAL A 192 26.65 -11.68 -11.22
#